data_AF-A0A920Q5I1-F1
#
_entry.id   AF-A0A920Q5I1-F1
#
_cell.length_a   1.000
_cell.length_b   1.000
_cell.length_c   1.000
_cell.angle_alpha   90.00
_cell.angle_beta   90.00
_cell.angle_gamma   90.00
#
_symmetry.space_group_name_H-M   'P 1'
#
loop_
_entity.id
_entity.type
_entity.pdbx_description
1 polymer ?
#
loop_
_entity_poly.entity_id
_entity_poly.type
_entity_poly.pdbx_seq_one_letter_code
_entity_poly.pdbx_strand_id
1 'polypeptide(L)'
;MDAETATAVRRDRDMVYVAGPDACAYLQGQLSQDVDALATAEAAFTFVLQPTGKVDAWLRITRMADDAFLLDVEAGWGEVVLVRLTRFYFEPTAP
;
A
#
# COMPACT_ATOMS: atom_id res chain seq x y z
N MET A 1 37.47 -5.73 -2.08
CA MET A 1 36.15 -5.42 -2.67
C MET A 1 35.79 -4.08 -2.07
N ASP A 2 36.31 -3.04 -2.69
CA ASP A 2 36.37 -1.70 -2.13
C ASP A 2 34.99 -1.06 -2.15
N ALA A 3 34.65 -0.35 -1.07
CA ALA A 3 33.38 0.33 -0.89
C ALA A 3 33.28 1.48 -1.89
N GLU A 4 32.79 1.19 -3.08
CA GLU A 4 32.56 2.16 -4.14
C GLU A 4 31.33 3.01 -3.79
N THR A 5 31.60 4.15 -3.14
CA THR A 5 30.78 5.37 -2.97
C THR A 5 29.25 5.19 -2.94
N ALA A 6 28.68 4.92 -1.77
CA ALA A 6 27.24 5.09 -1.56
C ALA A 6 26.90 6.59 -1.41
N THR A 7 25.94 7.11 -2.18
CA THR A 7 25.41 8.48 -2.07
C THR A 7 23.90 8.43 -1.82
N ALA A 8 23.43 9.18 -0.83
CA ALA A 8 22.00 9.35 -0.59
C ALA A 8 21.39 10.32 -1.62
N VAL A 9 20.24 9.94 -2.19
CA VAL A 9 19.47 10.77 -3.11
C VAL A 9 18.05 10.97 -2.56
N ARG A 10 17.49 12.17 -2.76
CA ARG A 10 16.08 12.42 -2.47
C ARG A 10 15.22 11.92 -3.63
N ARG A 11 14.11 11.28 -3.31
CA ARG A 11 13.11 10.80 -4.26
C ARG A 11 11.73 11.17 -3.74
N ASP A 12 10.91 11.69 -4.63
CA ASP A 12 9.50 11.91 -4.36
C ASP A 12 8.77 10.57 -4.36
N ARG A 13 7.79 10.43 -3.48
CA ARG A 13 6.96 9.25 -3.33
C ARG A 13 5.54 9.71 -3.00
N ASP A 14 4.57 9.06 -3.61
CA ASP A 14 3.18 9.27 -3.23
C ASP A 14 2.83 8.30 -2.10
N MET A 15 1.99 8.77 -1.17
CA MET A 15 1.63 8.06 0.05
C MET A 15 0.11 7.96 0.13
N VAL A 16 -0.42 6.75 0.26
CA VAL A 16 -1.84 6.50 0.53
C VAL A 16 -1.95 5.91 1.94
N TYR A 17 -2.66 6.62 2.82
CA TYR A 17 -2.89 6.18 4.19
C TYR A 17 -4.26 5.53 4.29
N VAL A 18 -4.30 4.32 4.86
CA VAL A 18 -5.53 3.54 5.02
C VAL A 18 -5.66 3.18 6.50
N ALA A 19 -6.76 3.61 7.12
CA ALA A 19 -7.00 3.39 8.54
C ALA A 19 -8.47 3.09 8.84
N GLY A 20 -8.69 2.36 9.93
CA GLY A 20 -10.01 1.98 10.42
C GLY A 20 -10.09 0.50 10.76
N PRO A 21 -11.10 0.08 11.53
CA PRO A 21 -11.18 -1.26 12.11
C PRO A 21 -11.10 -2.40 11.08
N ASP A 22 -11.59 -2.14 9.87
CA ASP A 22 -11.61 -3.11 8.77
C ASP A 22 -10.43 -2.96 7.79
N ALA A 23 -9.48 -2.04 8.04
CA ALA A 23 -8.41 -1.72 7.10
C ALA A 23 -7.56 -2.95 6.73
N CYS A 24 -7.22 -3.79 7.71
CA CYS A 24 -6.44 -5.00 7.47
C CYS A 24 -7.19 -5.99 6.56
N ALA A 25 -8.44 -6.32 6.92
CA ALA A 25 -9.28 -7.24 6.15
C ALA A 25 -9.56 -6.72 4.73
N TYR A 26 -9.82 -5.43 4.61
CA TYR A 26 -10.00 -4.77 3.32
C TYR A 26 -8.73 -4.87 2.46
N LEU A 27 -7.56 -4.49 2.99
CA LEU A 27 -6.29 -4.53 2.25
C LEU A 27 -5.86 -5.95 1.91
N GLN A 28 -6.12 -6.94 2.78
CA GLN A 28 -5.90 -8.36 2.50
C GLN A 28 -6.62 -8.81 1.22
N GLY A 29 -7.81 -8.25 0.94
CA GLY A 29 -8.58 -8.53 -0.26
C GLY A 29 -8.18 -7.72 -1.50
N GLN A 30 -7.41 -6.62 -1.33
CA GLN A 30 -6.98 -5.76 -2.45
C GLN A 30 -5.54 -6.03 -2.92
N LEU A 31 -4.72 -6.61 -2.04
CA LEU A 31 -3.27 -6.70 -2.21
C LEU A 31 -2.84 -8.16 -2.36
N SER A 32 -1.76 -8.39 -3.11
CA SER A 32 -1.19 -9.73 -3.26
C SER A 32 -0.39 -10.22 -2.06
N GLN A 33 -0.04 -9.31 -1.14
CA GLN A 33 0.72 -9.60 0.06
C GLN A 33 -0.19 -10.10 1.17
N ASP A 34 0.35 -10.97 2.04
CA ASP A 34 -0.31 -11.33 3.29
C ASP A 34 -0.17 -10.18 4.30
N VAL A 35 -1.16 -9.29 4.32
CA VAL A 35 -1.20 -8.07 5.14
C VAL A 35 -1.37 -8.40 6.62
N ASP A 36 -2.17 -9.42 6.95
CA ASP A 36 -2.43 -9.84 8.33
C ASP A 36 -1.16 -10.40 9.00
N ALA A 37 -0.28 -11.02 8.22
CA ALA A 37 1.00 -11.53 8.70
C ALA A 37 2.06 -10.44 8.98
N LEU A 38 1.84 -9.19 8.53
CA LEU A 38 2.77 -8.09 8.80
C LEU A 38 2.69 -7.65 10.26
N ALA A 39 3.83 -7.64 10.95
CA ALA A 39 3.94 -7.02 12.26
C ALA A 39 3.92 -5.49 12.17
N THR A 40 3.58 -4.80 13.26
CA THR A 40 3.71 -3.34 13.34
C THR A 40 5.16 -2.91 13.07
N ALA A 41 5.33 -1.85 12.27
CA ALA A 41 6.57 -1.36 11.70
C ALA A 41 7.24 -2.28 10.65
N GLU A 42 6.63 -3.41 10.31
CA GLU A 42 7.06 -4.23 9.18
C GLU A 42 6.55 -3.65 7.87
N ALA A 43 7.36 -3.82 6.83
CA ALA A 43 7.01 -3.41 5.48
C ALA A 43 7.33 -4.50 4.47
N ALA A 44 6.48 -4.62 3.46
CA ALA A 44 6.67 -5.57 2.38
C ALA A 44 6.22 -4.99 1.04
N PHE A 45 6.78 -5.51 -0.03
CA PHE A 45 6.30 -5.21 -1.38
C PHE A 45 5.00 -5.97 -1.66
N THR A 46 4.14 -5.34 -2.45
CA THR A 46 2.86 -5.89 -2.84
C THR A 46 2.41 -5.34 -4.17
N PHE A 47 1.50 -6.05 -4.84
CA PHE A 47 0.81 -5.58 -6.02
C PHE A 47 -0.64 -5.26 -5.68
N VAL A 48 -1.13 -4.16 -6.26
CA VAL A 48 -2.57 -3.93 -6.41
C VAL A 48 -2.98 -4.60 -7.72
N LEU A 49 -3.88 -5.57 -7.65
CA LEU A 49 -4.29 -6.36 -8.80
C LEU A 49 -5.69 -5.98 -9.25
N GLN A 50 -5.94 -5.93 -10.56
CA GLN A 50 -7.28 -5.90 -11.14
C GLN A 50 -8.03 -7.20 -10.83
N PRO A 51 -9.38 -7.18 -10.84
CA PRO A 51 -10.16 -8.42 -10.74
C PRO A 51 -9.81 -9.46 -11.82
N THR A 52 -9.26 -9.02 -12.95
CA THR A 52 -8.78 -9.86 -14.06
C THR A 52 -7.37 -10.44 -13.85
N GLY A 53 -6.72 -10.15 -12.72
CA GLY A 53 -5.38 -10.61 -12.38
C GLY A 53 -4.23 -9.77 -12.97
N LYS A 54 -4.53 -8.69 -13.70
CA LYS A 54 -3.50 -7.75 -14.18
C LYS A 54 -3.02 -6.83 -13.05
N VAL A 55 -1.77 -6.38 -13.13
CA VAL A 55 -1.21 -5.45 -12.14
C VAL A 55 -1.66 -4.02 -12.45
N ASP A 56 -2.28 -3.35 -11.48
CA ASP A 56 -2.58 -1.90 -11.52
C ASP A 56 -1.41 -1.07 -10.97
N ALA A 57 -0.80 -1.53 -9.87
CA ALA A 57 0.34 -0.85 -9.24
C ALA A 57 1.25 -1.82 -8.47
N TRP A 58 2.52 -1.46 -8.35
CA TRP A 58 3.49 -2.09 -7.45
C TRP A 58 3.90 -1.07 -6.39
N LEU A 59 3.77 -1.43 -5.12
CA LEU A 59 3.98 -0.51 -4.01
C LEU A 59 4.56 -1.25 -2.80
N ARG A 60 5.00 -0.48 -1.80
CA ARG A 60 5.36 -1.03 -0.49
C ARG A 60 4.26 -0.68 0.51
N ILE A 61 3.82 -1.66 1.26
CA ILE A 61 2.91 -1.48 2.40
C ILE A 61 3.74 -1.52 3.69
N THR A 62 3.44 -0.61 4.61
CA THR A 62 3.98 -0.60 5.98
C THR A 62 2.83 -0.64 6.96
N ARG A 63 2.87 -1.55 7.94
CA ARG A 63 1.89 -1.56 9.05
C ARG A 63 2.31 -0.54 10.09
N MET A 64 1.52 0.52 10.26
CA MET A 64 1.84 1.63 11.17
C MET A 64 1.24 1.40 12.57
N ALA A 65 0.08 0.75 12.64
CA ALA A 65 -0.58 0.30 13.86
C ALA A 65 -1.47 -0.92 13.56
N ASP A 66 -2.25 -1.38 14.53
CA ASP A 66 -3.12 -2.55 14.37
C ASP A 66 -4.10 -2.40 13.20
N ASP A 67 -4.64 -1.19 13.02
CA ASP A 67 -5.69 -0.84 12.07
C ASP A 67 -5.28 0.31 11.12
N ALA A 68 -3.97 0.56 10.98
CA ALA A 68 -3.43 1.65 10.17
C ALA A 68 -2.24 1.21 9.31
N PHE A 69 -2.31 1.51 8.02
CA PHE A 69 -1.35 1.10 7.01
C PHE A 69 -0.95 2.27 6.12
N LEU A 70 0.31 2.29 5.71
CA LEU A 70 0.85 3.25 4.76
C LEU A 70 1.26 2.51 3.48
N LEU A 71 0.70 2.94 2.35
CA LEU A 71 1.07 2.47 1.02
C LEU A 71 1.94 3.53 0.37
N ASP A 72 3.21 3.22 0.15
CA ASP A 72 4.14 4.11 -0.56
C ASP A 72 4.39 3.62 -1.98
N VAL A 73 4.12 4.50 -2.95
CA VAL A 73 4.17 4.23 -4.38
C VAL A 73 5.01 5.31 -5.09
N GLU A 74 5.39 5.04 -6.33
CA GLU A 74 6.15 6.00 -7.12
C GLU A 74 5.37 7.31 -7.31
N ALA A 75 6.09 8.44 -7.36
CA ALA A 75 5.47 9.75 -7.56
C ALA A 75 4.59 9.77 -8.83
N GLY A 76 3.41 10.37 -8.72
CA GLY A 76 2.40 10.44 -9.77
C GLY A 76 1.42 9.25 -9.82
N TRP A 77 1.59 8.24 -8.98
CA TRP A 77 0.71 7.06 -8.92
C TRP A 77 -0.26 7.04 -7.75
N GLY A 78 -0.14 7.97 -6.79
CA GLY A 78 -0.98 8.01 -5.59
C GLY A 78 -2.46 8.06 -5.90
N GLU A 79 -2.88 8.94 -6.83
CA GLU A 79 -4.28 9.08 -7.25
C GLU A 79 -4.80 7.81 -7.93
N VAL A 80 -3.96 7.14 -8.74
CA VAL A 80 -4.33 5.88 -9.40
C VAL A 80 -4.61 4.78 -8.38
N VAL A 81 -3.73 4.67 -7.37
CA VAL A 81 -3.92 3.71 -6.27
C VAL A 81 -5.15 4.08 -5.43
N LEU A 82 -5.34 5.36 -5.10
CA LEU A 82 -6.50 5.83 -4.34
C LEU A 82 -7.81 5.49 -5.05
N VAL A 83 -7.95 5.87 -6.32
CA VAL A 83 -9.15 5.57 -7.13
C VAL A 83 -9.37 4.06 -7.26
N ARG A 84 -8.29 3.27 -7.38
CA ARG A 84 -8.40 1.81 -7.49
C ARG A 84 -8.90 1.17 -6.19
N LEU A 85 -8.45 1.66 -5.05
CA LEU A 85 -8.88 1.17 -3.74
C LEU A 85 -10.34 1.60 -3.47
N THR A 86 -10.66 2.88 -3.64
CA THR A 86 -12.02 3.39 -3.33
C THR A 86 -13.13 2.81 -4.19
N ARG A 87 -12.84 2.34 -5.41
CA ARG A 87 -13.82 1.64 -6.28
C ARG A 87 -14.47 0.40 -5.64
N PHE A 88 -13.77 -0.25 -4.72
CA PHE A 88 -14.24 -1.47 -4.04
C PHE A 88 -14.46 -1.25 -2.55
N TYR A 89 -14.36 -0.01 -2.09
CA TYR A 89 -14.72 0.36 -0.74
C TYR A 89 -16.25 0.48 -0.67
N PHE A 90 -16.87 -0.44 0.06
CA PHE A 90 -18.25 -0.27 0.49
C PHE A 90 -18.24 0.48 1.82
N GLU A 91 -18.65 1.73 1.80
CA GLU A 91 -18.91 2.51 3.01
C GLU A 91 -20.24 2.03 3.63
N PRO A 92 -20.27 1.47 4.85
CA PRO A 92 -21.53 1.12 5.52
C PRO A 92 -22.30 2.34 6.05
N THR A 93 -21.74 3.54 5.91
CA THR A 93 -22.17 4.80 6.51
C THR A 93 -22.28 5.95 5.51
N ALA A 94 -22.75 5.70 4.28
CA ALA A 94 -23.29 6.80 3.49
C ALA A 94 -24.71 7.15 4.00
N PRO A 95 -25.09 8.43 4.18
CA PRO A 95 -26.38 8.85 4.72
C PRO A 95 -27.57 8.48 3.82
#